data_AF-A0A9P6WXJ2-F1
#
_entry.id   AF-A0A9P6WXJ2-F1
#
_cell.length_a   1.000
_cell.length_b   1.000
_cell.length_c   1.000
_cell.angle_alpha   90.00
_cell.angle_beta   90.00
_cell.angle_gamma   90.00
#
_symmetry.space_group_name_H-M   'P 1'
#
loop_
_entity.id
_entity.type
_entity.pdbx_description
1 polymer ?
#
loop_
_entity_poly.entity_id
_entity_poly.type
_entity_poly.pdbx_seq_one_letter_code
_entity_poly.pdbx_strand_id
1 'polypeptide(L)'
;MPKSLSADIKNDIKSALLARKDSMDAVNRFGVTYATVNNYANKFFPNRQRGLGGYSISYKTAINVLKSMNFFSAIKVKKPLLTAKHMKRRLAWAKKYQNWTTDDWRRVVFSDETKVNVWGSDGFKHGGGSLMMWGCMTYEGPG
;
A
#
# COMPACT_ATOMS: atom_id res chain seq x y z
N MET A 1 -18.62 1.77 -51.46
CA MET A 1 -18.27 2.59 -50.29
C MET A 1 -18.95 2.00 -49.06
N PRO A 2 -18.27 1.71 -47.93
CA PRO A 2 -18.98 1.21 -46.77
C PRO A 2 -19.88 2.32 -46.22
N LYS A 3 -21.16 1.99 -46.03
CA LYS A 3 -22.20 2.92 -45.55
C LYS A 3 -21.81 3.39 -44.15
N SER A 4 -21.80 4.71 -43.93
CA SER A 4 -21.56 5.27 -42.60
C SER A 4 -22.57 4.69 -41.61
N LEU A 5 -22.15 4.37 -40.38
CA LEU A 5 -23.06 3.85 -39.35
C LEU A 5 -24.28 4.74 -39.16
N SER A 6 -25.43 4.13 -38.84
CA SER A 6 -26.67 4.84 -38.52
C SER A 6 -26.43 5.87 -37.41
N ALA A 7 -27.18 6.98 -37.46
CA ALA A 7 -27.13 8.03 -36.45
C ALA A 7 -27.44 7.47 -35.04
N ASP A 8 -28.30 6.46 -34.95
CA ASP A 8 -28.69 5.82 -33.69
C ASP A 8 -27.49 5.12 -33.03
N ILE A 9 -26.76 4.30 -33.81
CA ILE A 9 -25.56 3.59 -33.33
C ILE A 9 -24.47 4.59 -32.90
N LYS A 10 -24.33 5.72 -33.60
CA LYS A 10 -23.38 6.79 -33.23
C LYS A 10 -23.76 7.44 -31.90
N ASN A 11 -25.05 7.71 -31.67
CA ASN A 11 -25.56 8.32 -30.44
C ASN A 11 -25.48 7.35 -29.26
N ASP A 12 -25.69 6.05 -29.49
CA ASP A 12 -25.55 5.00 -28.49
C ASP A 12 -24.10 4.77 -28.05
N ILE A 13 -23.15 4.82 -28.99
CA ILE A 13 -21.72 4.84 -28.67
C ILE A 13 -21.41 6.09 -27.82
N LYS A 14 -21.93 7.26 -28.21
CA LYS A 14 -21.70 8.51 -27.47
C LYS A 14 -22.24 8.46 -26.05
N SER A 15 -23.44 7.93 -25.82
CA SER A 15 -24.06 7.80 -24.50
C SER A 15 -23.34 6.79 -23.60
N ALA A 16 -22.91 5.64 -24.15
CA ALA A 16 -22.15 4.64 -23.42
C ALA A 16 -20.77 5.15 -22.98
N LEU A 17 -20.10 5.92 -23.85
CA LEU A 17 -18.81 6.54 -23.54
C LEU A 17 -18.92 7.68 -22.52
N LEU A 18 -20.01 8.47 -22.54
CA LEU A 18 -20.31 9.48 -21.51
C LEU A 18 -20.51 8.86 -20.13
N ALA A 19 -21.11 7.66 -20.07
CA ALA A 19 -21.30 6.91 -18.83
C ALA A 19 -20.00 6.30 -18.26
N ARG A 20 -18.82 6.68 -18.78
CA ARG A 20 -17.48 6.17 -18.40
C ARG A 20 -17.32 4.65 -18.50
N LYS A 21 -18.14 3.97 -19.30
CA LYS A 21 -17.98 2.53 -19.55
C LYS A 21 -16.75 2.28 -20.43
N ASP A 22 -16.16 1.09 -20.28
CA ASP A 22 -15.02 0.72 -21.10
C ASP A 22 -15.43 0.63 -22.58
N SER A 23 -14.52 0.98 -23.49
CA SER A 23 -14.80 0.92 -24.93
C SER A 23 -15.13 -0.50 -25.38
N MET A 24 -14.65 -1.51 -24.65
CA MET A 24 -14.96 -2.92 -24.88
C MET A 24 -16.42 -3.27 -24.51
N ASP A 25 -17.00 -2.63 -23.49
CA ASP A 25 -18.42 -2.80 -23.16
C ASP A 25 -19.32 -2.28 -24.29
N ALA A 26 -18.92 -1.18 -24.94
CA ALA A 26 -19.63 -0.63 -26.10
C ALA A 26 -19.52 -1.56 -27.33
N VAL A 27 -18.37 -2.20 -27.54
CA VAL A 27 -18.16 -3.21 -28.59
C VAL A 27 -19.11 -4.39 -28.40
N ASN A 28 -19.14 -4.96 -27.19
CA ASN A 28 -19.96 -6.13 -26.87
C ASN A 28 -21.46 -5.82 -26.93
N ARG A 29 -21.86 -4.60 -26.53
CA ARG A 29 -23.28 -4.20 -26.47
C ARG A 29 -23.88 -3.88 -27.82
N PHE A 30 -23.12 -3.26 -28.72
CA PHE A 30 -23.63 -2.72 -29.99
C PHE A 30 -23.17 -3.51 -31.21
N GLY A 31 -22.40 -4.59 -31.04
CA GLY A 31 -21.98 -5.48 -32.14
C GLY A 31 -21.10 -4.80 -33.19
N VAL A 32 -20.38 -3.74 -32.80
CA VAL A 32 -19.50 -2.95 -33.67
C VAL A 32 -18.04 -3.22 -33.36
N THR A 33 -17.16 -3.08 -34.36
CA THR A 33 -15.73 -3.34 -34.16
C THR A 33 -15.10 -2.32 -33.22
N TYR A 34 -14.10 -2.76 -32.44
CA TYR A 34 -13.33 -1.91 -31.53
C TYR A 34 -12.75 -0.67 -32.22
N ALA A 35 -12.20 -0.82 -33.42
CA ALA A 35 -11.65 0.29 -34.19
C ALA A 35 -12.70 1.37 -34.49
N THR A 36 -13.94 0.96 -34.77
CA THR A 36 -15.07 1.87 -35.03
C THR A 36 -15.40 2.67 -33.76
N VAL A 37 -15.58 1.97 -32.63
CA VAL A 37 -15.84 2.62 -31.33
C VAL A 37 -14.72 3.60 -30.99
N ASN A 38 -13.46 3.22 -31.22
CA ASN A 38 -12.30 4.07 -30.91
C ASN A 38 -12.20 5.29 -31.84
N ASN A 39 -12.49 5.14 -33.12
CA ASN A 39 -12.52 6.26 -34.07
C ASN A 39 -13.59 7.30 -33.70
N TYR A 40 -14.80 6.86 -33.36
CA TYR A 40 -15.86 7.77 -32.89
C TYR A 40 -15.56 8.33 -31.50
N ALA A 41 -14.94 7.55 -30.60
CA ALA A 41 -14.53 8.03 -29.29
C ALA A 41 -13.50 9.17 -29.40
N ASN A 42 -12.48 9.03 -30.25
CA ASN A 42 -11.48 10.08 -30.49
C ASN A 42 -12.12 11.31 -31.16
N LYS A 43 -13.12 11.10 -32.03
CA LYS A 43 -13.88 12.19 -32.68
C LYS A 43 -14.76 12.97 -31.70
N PHE A 44 -15.42 12.29 -30.77
CA PHE A 44 -16.32 12.94 -29.79
C PHE A 44 -15.58 13.46 -28.55
N PHE A 45 -14.46 12.84 -28.17
CA PHE A 45 -13.70 13.13 -26.97
C PHE A 45 -12.19 13.18 -27.28
N PRO A 46 -11.69 14.26 -27.89
CA PRO A 46 -10.28 14.38 -28.27
C PRO A 46 -9.30 14.30 -27.09
N ASN A 47 -9.75 14.65 -25.88
CA ASN A 47 -8.96 14.59 -24.63
C ASN A 47 -9.36 13.41 -23.72
N ARG A 48 -9.95 12.34 -24.27
CA ARG A 48 -10.36 11.17 -23.49
C ARG A 48 -9.15 10.46 -22.90
N GLN A 49 -9.03 10.42 -21.58
CA GLN A 49 -8.11 9.51 -20.92
C GLN A 49 -8.56 8.06 -21.19
N ARG A 50 -7.74 7.30 -21.92
CA ARG A 50 -8.00 5.88 -22.18
C ARG A 50 -8.00 5.15 -20.84
N GLY A 51 -9.12 4.54 -20.50
CA GLY A 51 -9.23 3.73 -19.29
C GLY A 51 -8.26 2.55 -19.34
N LEU A 52 -7.56 2.33 -18.22
CA LEU A 52 -6.88 1.10 -17.81
C LEU A 52 -5.80 0.51 -18.73
N GLY A 53 -5.29 1.26 -19.70
CA GLY A 53 -3.99 1.00 -20.30
C GLY A 53 -2.95 1.85 -19.59
N GLY A 54 -2.06 1.25 -18.81
CA GLY A 54 -0.98 2.00 -18.17
C GLY A 54 -0.21 2.85 -19.19
N TYR A 55 0.10 4.09 -18.84
CA TYR A 55 0.96 4.92 -19.69
C TYR A 55 2.36 4.30 -19.73
N SER A 56 2.94 4.15 -20.92
CA SER A 56 4.36 3.83 -21.06
C SER A 56 5.16 5.06 -20.64
N ILE A 57 5.53 5.10 -19.36
CA ILE A 57 6.26 6.20 -18.73
C ILE A 57 7.65 5.70 -18.36
N SER A 58 8.68 6.49 -18.65
CA SER A 58 10.03 6.18 -18.19
C SER A 58 10.09 6.20 -16.65
N TYR A 59 10.93 5.36 -16.04
CA TYR A 59 11.16 5.38 -14.60
C TYR A 59 11.44 6.80 -14.08
N LYS A 60 12.24 7.59 -14.82
CA LYS A 60 12.58 8.97 -14.47
C LYS A 60 11.37 9.90 -14.45
N THR A 61 10.49 9.79 -15.44
CA THR A 61 9.28 10.59 -15.52
C THR A 61 8.34 10.27 -14.34
N ALA A 62 8.18 8.99 -13.97
CA ALA A 62 7.40 8.61 -12.81
C ALA A 62 7.97 9.21 -11.50
N ILE A 63 9.28 9.15 -11.30
CA ILE A 63 9.94 9.75 -10.13
C ILE A 63 9.78 11.28 -10.11
N ASN A 64 9.90 11.96 -11.25
CA ASN A 64 9.73 13.41 -11.32
C ASN A 64 8.30 13.84 -10.95
N VAL A 65 7.29 13.10 -11.41
CA VAL A 65 5.89 13.33 -11.05
C VAL A 65 5.68 13.16 -9.54
N LEU A 66 6.19 12.06 -8.95
CA LEU A 66 6.12 11.84 -7.50
C LEU A 66 6.80 12.96 -6.72
N LYS A 67 7.97 13.42 -7.16
CA LYS A 67 8.68 14.56 -6.53
C LYS A 67 7.92 15.88 -6.67
N SER A 68 7.30 16.15 -7.82
CA SER A 68 6.46 17.36 -7.99
C SER A 68 5.23 17.35 -7.07
N MET A 69 4.76 16.16 -6.69
CA MET A 69 3.70 15.97 -5.71
C MET A 69 4.24 15.88 -4.27
N ASN A 70 5.52 16.19 -4.06
CA ASN A 70 6.20 16.15 -2.77
C ASN A 70 6.22 14.76 -2.10
N PHE A 71 6.20 13.68 -2.88
CA PHE A 71 6.43 12.33 -2.40
C PHE A 71 7.91 11.97 -2.45
N PHE A 72 8.39 11.38 -1.35
CA PHE A 72 9.76 10.93 -1.19
C PHE A 72 9.81 9.42 -0.96
N SER A 73 10.89 8.80 -1.43
CA SER A 73 11.20 7.41 -1.11
C SER A 73 11.70 7.30 0.33
N ALA A 74 11.13 6.39 1.11
CA ALA A 74 11.61 6.07 2.45
C ALA A 74 11.68 4.54 2.63
N ILE A 75 12.67 4.09 3.42
CA ILE A 75 12.76 2.68 3.81
C ILE A 75 11.71 2.41 4.88
N LYS A 76 10.86 1.41 4.64
CA LYS A 76 9.86 0.99 5.61
C LYS A 76 10.56 0.40 6.85
N VAL A 77 10.32 0.99 8.02
CA VAL A 77 10.80 0.47 9.31
C VAL A 77 10.18 -0.91 9.56
N LYS A 78 11.02 -1.90 9.90
CA LYS A 78 10.56 -3.23 10.32
C LYS A 78 9.81 -3.10 11.65
N LYS A 79 8.55 -3.53 11.67
CA LYS A 79 7.69 -3.51 12.86
C LYS A 79 7.10 -4.91 13.06
N PRO A 80 6.93 -5.39 14.30
CA PRO A 80 6.24 -6.65 14.55
C PRO A 80 4.79 -6.54 14.05
N LEU A 81 4.29 -7.62 13.45
CA LEU A 81 2.90 -7.69 13.01
C LEU A 81 1.98 -7.75 14.24
N LEU A 82 1.07 -6.79 14.35
CA LEU A 82 0.09 -6.73 15.42
C LEU A 82 -1.26 -7.18 14.89
N THR A 83 -1.86 -8.17 15.54
CA THR A 83 -3.26 -8.54 15.30
C THR A 83 -4.18 -7.50 15.95
N ALA A 84 -5.44 -7.43 15.50
CA ALA A 84 -6.44 -6.56 16.13
C ALA A 84 -6.59 -6.82 17.64
N LYS A 85 -6.47 -8.08 18.06
CA LYS A 85 -6.45 -8.49 19.48
C LYS A 85 -5.26 -7.88 20.23
N HIS A 86 -4.06 -7.91 19.64
CA HIS A 86 -2.86 -7.30 20.22
C HIS A 86 -3.02 -5.79 20.37
N MET A 87 -3.54 -5.11 19.34
CA MET A 87 -3.77 -3.67 19.35
C MET A 87 -4.73 -3.25 20.48
N LYS A 88 -5.88 -3.95 20.60
CA LYS A 88 -6.86 -3.68 21.66
C LYS A 88 -6.26 -3.85 23.07
N ARG A 89 -5.51 -4.93 23.29
CA ARG A 89 -4.85 -5.20 24.58
C ARG A 89 -3.80 -4.15 24.92
N ARG A 90 -2.92 -3.80 23.96
CA ARG A 90 -1.88 -2.79 24.17
C ARG A 90 -2.49 -1.41 24.47
N LEU A 91 -3.55 -1.03 23.76
CA LEU A 91 -4.24 0.23 24.00
C LEU A 91 -4.91 0.27 25.38
N ALA A 92 -5.60 -0.80 25.79
CA ALA A 92 -6.21 -0.89 27.10
C ALA A 92 -5.17 -0.82 28.23
N TRP A 93 -4.04 -1.52 28.07
CA TRP A 93 -2.93 -1.47 29.02
C TRP A 93 -2.34 -0.06 29.13
N ALA A 94 -2.07 0.60 27.99
CA ALA A 94 -1.53 1.95 27.97
C ALA A 94 -2.47 2.95 28.64
N LYS A 95 -3.77 2.89 28.35
CA LYS A 95 -4.78 3.76 28.99
C LYS A 95 -4.89 3.51 30.50
N LYS A 96 -4.78 2.25 30.94
CA LYS A 96 -4.87 1.91 32.37
C LYS A 96 -3.75 2.55 33.19
N TYR A 97 -2.54 2.59 32.62
CA TYR A 97 -1.33 3.07 33.32
C TYR A 97 -0.85 4.44 32.83
N GLN A 98 -1.64 5.16 32.03
CA GLN A 98 -1.24 6.45 31.43
C GLN A 98 -0.97 7.54 32.48
N ASN A 99 -1.63 7.48 33.64
CA ASN A 99 -1.54 8.47 34.71
C ASN A 99 -0.63 8.00 35.86
N TRP A 100 0.13 6.90 35.68
CA TRP A 100 1.04 6.42 36.71
C TRP A 100 2.19 7.40 36.92
N THR A 101 2.50 7.65 38.19
CA THR A 101 3.61 8.50 38.60
C THR A 101 4.93 7.74 38.54
N THR A 102 6.06 8.46 38.61
CA THR A 102 7.38 7.85 38.69
C THR A 102 7.50 6.89 39.87
N ASP A 103 6.90 7.21 41.02
CA ASP A 103 6.92 6.35 42.21
C ASP A 103 6.09 5.07 42.05
N ASP A 104 5.04 5.09 41.22
CA ASP A 104 4.32 3.87 40.86
C ASP A 104 5.17 2.96 39.97
N TRP A 105 5.88 3.54 38.99
CA TRP A 105 6.81 2.81 38.11
C TRP A 105 8.01 2.24 38.87
N ARG A 106 8.47 2.90 39.94
CA ARG A 106 9.57 2.41 40.81
C ARG A 106 9.28 1.05 41.44
N ARG A 107 8.01 0.70 41.61
CA ARG A 107 7.58 -0.58 42.21
C ARG A 107 7.51 -1.73 41.20
N VAL A 108 7.78 -1.45 39.93
CA VAL A 108 7.72 -2.45 38.86
C VAL A 108 9.10 -3.09 38.64
N VAL A 109 9.13 -4.41 38.68
CA VAL A 109 10.27 -5.22 38.23
C VAL A 109 9.97 -5.69 36.81
N PHE A 110 10.82 -5.34 35.85
CA PHE A 110 10.79 -5.86 34.49
C PHE A 110 11.68 -7.09 34.41
N SER A 111 11.26 -8.12 33.68
CA SER A 111 12.08 -9.29 33.38
C SER A 111 11.91 -9.67 31.92
N ASP A 112 12.98 -10.15 31.31
CA ASP A 112 12.96 -10.68 29.95
C ASP A 112 14.14 -11.65 29.75
N GLU A 113 14.10 -12.38 28.64
CA GLU A 113 15.19 -13.23 28.20
C GLU A 113 15.75 -12.71 26.88
N THR A 114 17.07 -12.60 26.81
CA THR A 114 17.76 -12.18 25.58
C THR A 114 18.77 -13.22 25.13
N LYS A 115 18.89 -13.36 23.81
CA LYS A 115 19.91 -14.19 23.18
C LYS A 115 21.07 -13.32 22.73
N VAL A 116 22.27 -13.66 23.20
CA VAL A 116 23.53 -13.02 22.78
C VAL A 116 24.30 -14.00 21.89
N ASN A 117 24.46 -13.66 20.62
CA ASN A 117 25.25 -14.46 19.69
C ASN A 117 26.73 -14.20 19.92
N VAL A 118 27.55 -15.26 19.93
CA VAL A 118 29.01 -15.13 20.05
C VAL A 118 29.60 -14.51 18.78
N TRP A 119 29.04 -14.87 17.61
CA TRP A 119 29.45 -14.34 16.32
C TRP A 119 28.26 -14.14 15.38
N GLY A 120 28.23 -12.99 14.69
CA GLY A 120 27.26 -12.70 13.65
C GLY A 120 25.85 -12.37 14.14
N SER A 121 25.00 -11.93 13.21
CA SER A 121 23.57 -11.71 13.45
C SER A 121 22.79 -13.00 13.22
N ASP A 122 21.54 -13.08 13.72
CA ASP A 122 20.70 -14.30 13.66
C ASP A 122 20.40 -14.82 12.24
N GLY A 123 20.81 -14.10 11.19
CA GLY A 123 20.72 -14.53 9.78
C GLY A 123 21.95 -15.27 9.25
N PHE A 124 23.09 -15.21 9.94
CA PHE A 124 24.32 -15.89 9.55
C PHE A 124 24.75 -16.85 10.65
N LYS A 125 24.48 -18.14 10.46
CA LYS A 125 24.92 -19.20 11.36
C LYS A 125 26.44 -19.37 11.26
N HIS A 126 27.18 -18.60 12.06
CA HIS A 126 28.55 -18.92 12.38
C HIS A 126 28.50 -19.99 13.47
N GLY A 127 29.27 -21.08 13.33
CA GLY A 127 29.22 -22.25 14.23
C GLY A 127 29.67 -22.01 15.68
N GLY A 128 29.69 -20.76 16.16
CA GLY A 128 30.22 -20.38 17.46
C GLY A 128 29.20 -20.30 18.60
N GLY A 129 27.96 -20.72 18.39
CA GLY A 129 26.94 -20.82 19.43
C GLY A 129 26.35 -19.48 19.90
N SER A 130 25.51 -19.54 20.92
CA SER A 130 24.82 -18.38 21.51
C SER A 130 24.57 -18.61 23.00
N LEU A 131 24.63 -17.54 23.78
CA LEU A 131 24.24 -17.53 25.19
C LEU A 131 22.81 -17.02 25.34
N MET A 132 21.99 -17.75 26.10
CA MET A 132 20.69 -17.27 26.56
C MET A 132 20.87 -16.65 27.94
N MET A 133 20.42 -15.42 28.13
CA MET A 133 20.54 -14.67 29.37
C MET A 133 19.15 -14.27 29.84
N TRP A 134 18.77 -14.71 31.04
CA TRP A 134 17.61 -14.18 31.74
C TRP A 134 18.07 -13.08 32.69
N GLY A 135 17.28 -12.02 32.81
CA GLY A 135 17.56 -10.96 33.76
C GLY A 135 16.33 -10.18 34.15
N CYS A 136 16.45 -9.44 35.25
CA CYS A 136 15.44 -8.50 35.68
C CYS A 136 16.05 -7.11 35.95
N MET A 137 15.23 -6.08 35.81
CA MET A 137 15.63 -4.69 36.06
C MET A 137 14.49 -3.95 36.76
N THR A 138 14.87 -3.06 37.66
CA THR A 138 13.98 -2.13 38.34
C THR A 138 14.35 -0.71 37.96
N TYR A 139 13.63 0.27 38.51
CA TYR A 139 13.98 1.67 38.36
C TYR A 139 15.39 2.00 38.88
N GLU A 140 15.85 1.31 39.94
CA GLU A 140 17.15 1.58 40.58
C GLU A 140 18.33 0.86 39.87
N GLY A 141 18.04 -0.13 39.02
CA GLY A 141 19.07 -0.86 38.28
C GLY A 141 18.75 -2.35 38.07
N PRO A 142 19.72 -3.10 37.51
CA PRO A 142 19.62 -4.55 37.31
C PRO A 142 19.67 -5.30 38.64
N GLY A 143 18.98 -6.44 38.72
CA GLY A 143 18.92 -7.32 39.89
C GLY A 143 18.91 -8.80 39.53
#